data_AF-A0A6N4WHC9-F1
#
_entry.id   AF-A0A6N4WHC9-F1
#
_cell.length_a   1.000
_cell.length_b   1.000
_cell.length_c   1.000
_cell.angle_alpha   90.00
_cell.angle_beta   90.00
_cell.angle_gamma   90.00
#
_symmetry.space_group_name_H-M   'P 1'
#
loop_
_entity.id
_entity.type
_entity.pdbx_description
1 polymer ?
#
loop_
_entity_poly.entity_id
_entity_poly.type
_entity_poly.pdbx_seq_one_letter_code
_entity_poly.pdbx_strand_id
1 'polypeptide(L)'
;MTIAATVAGDPIDVRDIDAREALLRTTPQVAALPRPGTSEGRQLRRWLTQLVVTERVIAREAQVLAVTVDASTPTEDHLLPDLTARLEIGSIAAAVLAEPLGRAVFARVTADVDVAESDIDDYAQRNPGRFPVRRELAAHLRGAARRRAFRMWLVSRSAELVWLAPGYEHPGDPRQPDNTHKH
;
A
#
# COMPACT_ATOMS: atom_id res chain seq x y z
N MET A 1 -16.21 19.23 14.47
CA MET A 1 -15.55 18.05 13.88
C MET A 1 -14.44 18.57 12.99
N THR A 2 -13.22 18.09 13.17
CA THR A 2 -12.08 18.49 12.33
C THR A 2 -11.84 17.36 11.35
N ILE A 3 -11.82 17.69 10.06
CA ILE A 3 -11.65 16.71 8.98
C ILE A 3 -10.18 16.64 8.60
N ALA A 4 -9.62 15.43 8.57
CA ALA A 4 -8.25 15.17 8.11
C ALA A 4 -8.19 14.96 6.59
N ALA A 5 -9.22 14.32 6.03
CA ALA A 5 -9.31 14.01 4.61
C ALA A 5 -10.76 13.74 4.20
N THR A 6 -11.03 13.70 2.89
CA THR A 6 -12.25 13.12 2.33
C THR A 6 -11.88 12.08 1.27
N VAL A 7 -12.64 11.00 1.19
CA VAL A 7 -12.52 9.98 0.13
C VAL A 7 -13.83 9.93 -0.63
N ALA A 8 -13.81 10.36 -1.89
CA ALA A 8 -15.00 10.48 -2.75
C ALA A 8 -16.15 11.30 -2.11
N GLY A 9 -15.79 12.32 -1.33
CA GLY A 9 -16.74 13.16 -0.58
C GLY A 9 -17.03 12.67 0.85
N ASP A 10 -16.69 11.43 1.19
CA ASP A 10 -16.91 10.90 2.54
C ASP A 10 -15.81 11.38 3.50
N PRO A 11 -16.16 12.04 4.63
CA PRO A 11 -15.18 12.58 5.54
C PRO A 11 -14.44 11.49 6.35
N ILE A 12 -13.17 11.77 6.65
CA ILE A 12 -12.36 11.09 7.66
C ILE A 12 -12.04 12.12 8.74
N ASP A 13 -12.46 11.83 9.97
CA ASP A 13 -12.28 12.74 11.10
C ASP A 13 -10.86 12.59 11.66
N VAL A 14 -10.29 13.68 12.17
CA VAL A 14 -9.00 13.63 12.87
C VAL A 14 -9.02 12.61 14.01
N ARG A 15 -10.17 12.39 14.66
CA ARG A 15 -10.35 11.38 15.71
C ARG A 15 -10.10 9.95 15.21
N ASP A 16 -10.34 9.66 13.93
CA ASP A 16 -10.04 8.34 13.35
C ASP A 16 -8.51 8.13 13.28
N ILE A 17 -7.77 9.20 12.95
CA ILE A 17 -6.29 9.18 12.92
C ILE A 17 -5.73 9.05 14.33
N ASP A 18 -6.31 9.79 15.30
CA ASP A 18 -5.94 9.71 16.71
C ASP A 18 -6.15 8.30 17.28
N ALA A 19 -7.31 7.69 16.99
CA ALA A 19 -7.62 6.34 17.41
C ALA A 19 -6.64 5.32 16.81
N ARG A 20 -6.30 5.47 15.52
CA ARG A 20 -5.31 4.60 14.87
C ARG A 20 -3.93 4.76 15.47
N GLU A 21 -3.48 5.98 15.75
CA GLU A 21 -2.20 6.22 16.41
C GLU A 21 -2.17 5.61 17.83
N ALA A 22 -3.25 5.78 18.60
CA ALA A 22 -3.35 5.22 19.95
C ALA A 22 -3.24 3.69 19.93
N LEU A 23 -3.93 3.01 19.02
CA LEU A 23 -3.82 1.56 18.82
C LEU A 23 -2.41 1.14 18.40
N LEU A 24 -1.77 1.87 17.49
CA LEU A 24 -0.40 1.57 17.09
C LEU A 24 0.56 1.66 18.29
N ARG A 25 0.33 2.61 19.20
CA ARG A 25 1.12 2.79 20.42
C ARG A 25 0.87 1.72 21.50
N THR A 26 -0.15 0.87 21.37
CA THR A 26 -0.31 -0.30 22.26
C THR A 26 0.45 -1.54 21.77
N THR A 27 1.07 -1.47 20.59
CA THR A 27 1.81 -2.60 20.01
C THR A 27 3.23 -2.70 20.60
N PRO A 28 3.88 -3.89 20.57
CA PRO A 28 5.27 -4.06 21.02
C PRO A 28 6.27 -3.13 20.32
N GLN A 29 5.94 -2.66 19.11
CA GLN A 29 6.76 -1.76 18.30
C GLN A 29 6.73 -0.30 18.80
N VAL A 30 5.96 0.03 19.84
CA VAL A 30 5.85 1.39 20.38
C VAL A 30 7.19 2.04 20.71
N ALA A 31 8.17 1.26 21.18
CA ALA A 31 9.50 1.76 21.52
C ALA A 31 10.27 2.32 20.30
N ALA A 32 9.93 1.87 19.09
CA ALA A 32 10.51 2.35 17.84
C ALA A 32 9.73 3.52 17.21
N LEU A 33 8.57 3.88 17.77
CA LEU A 33 7.74 4.94 17.21
C LEU A 33 8.27 6.33 17.60
N PRO A 34 8.26 7.29 16.66
CA PRO A 34 8.49 8.69 16.99
C PRO A 34 7.63 9.20 18.14
N ARG A 35 8.24 10.03 19.00
CA ARG A 35 7.54 10.65 20.13
C ARG A 35 6.47 11.64 19.64
N PRO A 36 5.31 11.74 20.30
CA PRO A 36 4.33 12.79 20.00
C PRO A 36 4.95 14.18 20.10
N GLY A 37 4.50 15.11 19.24
CA GLY A 37 4.94 16.51 19.23
C GLY A 37 6.27 16.79 18.50
N THR A 38 7.05 15.77 18.12
CA THR A 38 8.25 15.95 17.29
C THR A 38 7.91 16.06 15.81
N SER A 39 8.86 16.50 14.97
CA SER A 39 8.71 16.48 13.51
C SER A 39 8.48 15.06 12.99
N GLU A 40 9.25 14.09 13.49
CA GLU A 40 9.08 12.67 13.19
C GLU A 40 7.71 12.15 13.62
N GLY A 41 7.19 12.61 14.77
CA GLY A 41 5.83 12.32 15.23
C GLY A 41 4.76 12.86 14.29
N ARG A 42 4.95 14.08 13.76
CA ARG A 42 4.08 14.63 12.71
C ARG A 42 4.16 13.81 11.42
N GLN A 43 5.36 13.34 11.04
CA GLN A 43 5.52 12.47 9.87
C GLN A 43 4.83 11.10 10.06
N LEU A 44 4.89 10.51 11.25
CA LEU A 44 4.12 9.31 11.58
C LEU A 44 2.62 9.55 11.39
N ARG A 45 2.09 10.68 11.88
CA ARG A 45 0.66 11.02 11.72
C ARG A 45 0.25 11.22 10.26
N ARG A 46 1.09 11.86 9.45
CA ARG A 46 0.86 11.98 8.00
C ARG A 46 0.87 10.61 7.33
N TRP A 47 1.81 9.73 7.68
CA TRP A 47 1.84 8.35 7.17
C TRP A 47 0.59 7.55 7.58
N LEU A 48 0.17 7.64 8.84
CA LEU A 48 -1.08 7.04 9.33
C LEU A 48 -2.30 7.55 8.55
N THR A 49 -2.31 8.84 8.22
CA THR A 49 -3.37 9.41 7.38
C THR A 49 -3.36 8.79 6.00
N GLN A 50 -2.19 8.64 5.36
CA GLN A 50 -2.07 7.92 4.07
C GLN A 50 -2.60 6.49 4.16
N LEU A 51 -2.32 5.79 5.26
CA LEU A 51 -2.83 4.43 5.47
C LEU A 51 -4.36 4.42 5.57
N VAL A 52 -4.95 5.25 6.44
CA VAL A 52 -6.40 5.30 6.67
C VAL A 52 -7.17 5.72 5.40
N VAL A 53 -6.69 6.73 4.66
CA VAL A 53 -7.36 7.14 3.40
C VAL A 53 -7.28 6.02 2.36
N THR A 54 -6.14 5.32 2.28
CA THR A 54 -5.96 4.23 1.32
C THR A 54 -6.84 3.03 1.66
N GLU A 55 -6.98 2.67 2.94
CA GLU A 55 -7.91 1.63 3.38
C GLU A 55 -9.37 1.99 3.01
N ARG A 56 -9.75 3.27 3.17
CA ARG A 56 -11.08 3.74 2.76
C ARG A 56 -11.28 3.69 1.24
N VAL A 57 -10.25 4.03 0.46
CA VAL A 57 -10.26 3.83 -1.00
C VAL A 57 -10.49 2.35 -1.32
N ILE A 58 -9.75 1.43 -0.72
CA ILE A 58 -9.91 -0.01 -0.95
C ILE A 58 -11.31 -0.49 -0.59
N ALA A 59 -11.85 -0.08 0.54
CA ALA A 59 -13.21 -0.46 0.95
C ALA A 59 -14.26 0.02 -0.05
N ARG A 60 -14.12 1.25 -0.55
CA ARG A 60 -15.00 1.80 -1.58
C ARG A 60 -14.85 1.04 -2.90
N GLU A 61 -13.62 0.84 -3.36
CA GLU A 61 -13.35 0.14 -4.62
C GLU A 61 -13.84 -1.31 -4.58
N ALA A 62 -13.74 -1.98 -3.44
CA ALA A 62 -14.32 -3.31 -3.25
C ALA A 62 -15.84 -3.29 -3.48
N GLN A 63 -16.54 -2.29 -2.95
CA GLN A 63 -17.98 -2.15 -3.19
C GLN A 63 -18.30 -1.88 -4.66
N VAL A 64 -17.57 -0.95 -5.31
CA VAL A 64 -17.75 -0.61 -6.72
C VAL A 64 -17.49 -1.81 -7.64
N LEU A 65 -16.48 -2.61 -7.32
CA LEU A 65 -16.09 -3.80 -8.08
C LEU A 65 -16.86 -5.06 -7.69
N ALA A 66 -17.78 -4.96 -6.72
CA ALA A 66 -18.50 -6.07 -6.11
C ALA A 66 -17.57 -7.21 -5.63
N VAL A 67 -16.46 -6.84 -5.00
CA VAL A 67 -15.46 -7.76 -4.46
C VAL A 67 -15.73 -8.02 -2.98
N THR A 68 -15.74 -9.29 -2.61
CA THR A 68 -15.79 -9.76 -1.22
C THR A 68 -14.61 -10.67 -0.93
N VAL A 69 -14.28 -10.83 0.36
CA VAL A 69 -13.30 -11.82 0.80
C VAL A 69 -13.95 -13.20 0.73
N ASP A 70 -13.28 -14.14 0.06
CA ASP A 70 -13.75 -15.51 -0.12
C ASP A 70 -12.57 -16.51 -0.12
N ALA A 71 -12.87 -17.78 -0.35
CA ALA A 71 -11.86 -18.85 -0.36
C ALA A 71 -10.80 -18.71 -1.48
N SER A 72 -11.06 -17.89 -2.51
CA SER A 72 -10.11 -17.62 -3.59
C SER A 72 -9.17 -16.45 -3.29
N THR A 73 -9.45 -15.70 -2.21
CA THR A 73 -8.63 -14.56 -1.81
C THR A 73 -7.21 -15.03 -1.48
N PRO A 74 -6.17 -14.48 -2.14
CA PRO A 74 -4.79 -14.88 -1.87
C PRO A 74 -4.39 -14.66 -0.42
N THR A 75 -3.46 -15.47 0.09
CA THR A 75 -2.82 -15.20 1.39
C THR A 75 -1.80 -14.07 1.28
N GLU A 76 -1.43 -13.47 2.40
CA GLU A 76 -0.37 -12.44 2.41
C GLU A 76 0.95 -13.01 1.89
N ASP A 77 1.37 -14.18 2.39
CA ASP A 77 2.62 -14.84 2.00
C ASP A 77 2.68 -15.18 0.51
N HIS A 78 1.53 -15.39 -0.14
CA HIS A 78 1.49 -15.58 -1.59
C HIS A 78 1.81 -14.30 -2.36
N LEU A 79 1.33 -13.14 -1.89
CA LEU A 79 1.52 -11.86 -2.57
C LEU A 79 2.83 -11.17 -2.19
N LEU A 80 3.24 -11.33 -0.93
CA LEU A 80 4.41 -10.71 -0.28
C LEU A 80 5.32 -11.79 0.32
N PRO A 81 5.90 -12.69 -0.51
CA PRO A 81 6.62 -13.88 -0.03
C PRO A 81 7.91 -13.57 0.73
N ASP A 82 8.49 -12.38 0.51
CA ASP A 82 9.75 -11.97 1.12
C ASP A 82 9.82 -10.46 1.34
N LEU A 83 10.90 -10.01 1.99
CA LEU A 83 11.14 -8.60 2.24
C LEU A 83 11.30 -7.80 0.94
N THR A 84 11.86 -8.41 -0.12
CA THR A 84 12.05 -7.75 -1.42
C THR A 84 10.69 -7.35 -2.01
N ALA A 85 9.72 -8.26 -2.05
CA ALA A 85 8.38 -7.99 -2.55
C ALA A 85 7.66 -6.89 -1.75
N ARG A 86 7.87 -6.84 -0.42
CA ARG A 86 7.33 -5.79 0.45
C ARG A 86 7.95 -4.42 0.14
N LEU A 87 9.25 -4.37 -0.08
CA LEU A 87 9.96 -3.13 -0.41
C LEU A 87 9.61 -2.63 -1.82
N GLU A 88 9.47 -3.51 -2.81
CA GLU A 88 9.11 -3.18 -4.19
C GLU A 88 7.75 -2.48 -4.29
N ILE A 89 6.74 -3.01 -3.57
CA ILE A 89 5.38 -2.46 -3.62
C ILE A 89 5.24 -1.20 -2.76
N GLY A 90 6.09 -1.04 -1.75
CA GLY A 90 6.10 0.10 -0.83
C GLY A 90 5.18 -0.09 0.39
N SER A 91 5.45 0.68 1.45
CA SER A 91 4.86 0.45 2.78
C SER A 91 3.33 0.54 2.83
N ILE A 92 2.73 1.54 2.17
CA ILE A 92 1.27 1.72 2.17
C ILE A 92 0.56 0.57 1.43
N ALA A 93 1.04 0.22 0.23
CA ALA A 93 0.46 -0.86 -0.54
C ALA A 93 0.67 -2.22 0.16
N ALA A 94 1.84 -2.44 0.79
CA ALA A 94 2.09 -3.63 1.59
C ALA A 94 1.13 -3.73 2.79
N ALA A 95 0.89 -2.62 3.50
CA ALA A 95 -0.05 -2.58 4.62
C ALA A 95 -1.49 -2.89 4.19
N VAL A 96 -1.93 -2.38 3.04
CA VAL A 96 -3.23 -2.74 2.46
C VAL A 96 -3.32 -4.25 2.16
N LEU A 97 -2.24 -4.86 1.68
CA LEU A 97 -2.21 -6.30 1.38
C LEU A 97 -2.08 -7.18 2.63
N ALA A 98 -1.78 -6.62 3.80
CA ALA A 98 -1.90 -7.35 5.07
C ALA A 98 -3.38 -7.63 5.40
N GLU A 99 -4.30 -6.80 4.90
CA GLU A 99 -5.74 -6.99 5.08
C GLU A 99 -6.37 -7.87 3.98
N PRO A 100 -7.23 -8.85 4.33
CA PRO A 100 -7.86 -9.75 3.35
C PRO A 100 -8.62 -9.02 2.24
N LEU A 101 -9.33 -7.94 2.56
CA LEU A 101 -10.08 -7.18 1.56
C LEU A 101 -9.16 -6.51 0.53
N GLY A 102 -8.01 -6.00 0.97
CA GLY A 102 -6.99 -5.45 0.08
C GLY A 102 -6.44 -6.50 -0.89
N ARG A 103 -6.24 -7.74 -0.41
CA ARG A 103 -5.82 -8.87 -1.27
C ARG A 103 -6.90 -9.31 -2.25
N ALA A 104 -8.17 -9.28 -1.86
CA ALA A 104 -9.28 -9.59 -2.76
C ALA A 104 -9.37 -8.53 -3.89
N VAL A 105 -9.28 -7.25 -3.54
CA VAL A 105 -9.24 -6.15 -4.53
C VAL A 105 -8.01 -6.28 -5.44
N PHE A 106 -6.83 -6.54 -4.86
CA PHE A 106 -5.61 -6.83 -5.63
C PHE A 106 -5.84 -7.92 -6.66
N ALA A 107 -6.40 -9.06 -6.23
CA ALA A 107 -6.65 -10.19 -7.11
C ALA A 107 -7.56 -9.80 -8.27
N ARG A 108 -8.62 -9.05 -7.97
CA ARG A 108 -9.59 -8.57 -8.97
C ARG A 108 -9.01 -7.60 -9.99
N VAL A 109 -8.31 -6.55 -9.54
CA VAL A 109 -7.84 -5.46 -10.42
C VAL A 109 -6.59 -5.83 -11.22
N THR A 110 -5.92 -6.91 -10.84
CA THR A 110 -4.73 -7.43 -11.53
C THR A 110 -4.98 -8.78 -12.21
N ALA A 111 -6.24 -9.20 -12.36
CA ALA A 111 -6.59 -10.50 -12.92
C ALA A 111 -6.04 -10.71 -14.34
N ASP A 112 -6.07 -9.64 -15.14
CA ASP A 112 -5.64 -9.66 -16.55
C ASP A 112 -4.15 -9.28 -16.74
N VAL A 113 -3.39 -9.17 -15.64
CA VAL A 113 -1.96 -8.83 -15.70
C VAL A 113 -1.14 -10.11 -15.79
N ASP A 114 -0.56 -10.33 -16.96
CA ASP A 114 0.37 -11.41 -17.25
C ASP A 114 1.73 -10.86 -17.75
N VAL A 115 2.70 -11.75 -17.91
CA VAL A 115 4.03 -11.46 -18.46
C VAL A 115 4.21 -12.16 -19.80
N ALA A 116 4.86 -11.49 -20.75
CA ALA A 116 5.10 -12.09 -22.05
C ALA A 116 6.16 -13.21 -21.95
N GLU A 117 6.04 -14.23 -22.78
CA GLU A 117 7.03 -15.31 -22.88
C GLU A 117 8.44 -14.77 -23.20
N SER A 118 8.51 -13.72 -24.02
CA SER A 118 9.77 -13.03 -24.31
C SER A 118 10.39 -12.39 -23.07
N ASP A 119 9.59 -11.80 -22.18
CA ASP A 119 10.11 -11.20 -20.93
C ASP A 119 10.68 -12.27 -19.99
N ILE A 120 10.05 -13.45 -19.98
CA ILE A 120 10.52 -14.62 -19.22
C ILE A 120 11.88 -15.07 -19.77
N ASP A 121 11.99 -15.23 -21.09
CA ASP A 121 13.20 -15.71 -21.75
C ASP A 121 14.35 -14.69 -21.60
N ASP A 122 14.08 -13.41 -21.81
CA ASP A 122 15.05 -12.31 -21.63
C ASP A 122 15.54 -12.21 -20.18
N TYR A 123 14.65 -12.43 -19.22
CA TYR A 123 15.04 -12.46 -17.82
C TYR A 123 15.92 -13.67 -17.51
N ALA A 124 15.54 -14.86 -18.00
CA ALA A 124 16.31 -16.10 -17.80
C ALA A 124 17.72 -15.98 -18.37
N GLN A 125 17.86 -15.38 -19.56
CA GLN A 125 19.15 -15.13 -20.20
C GLN A 125 20.03 -14.19 -19.37
N ARG A 126 19.45 -13.14 -18.78
CA ARG A 126 20.18 -12.18 -17.92
C ARG A 126 20.48 -12.71 -16.52
N ASN A 127 19.75 -13.73 -16.06
CA ASN A 127 19.85 -14.28 -14.71
C ASN A 127 19.99 -15.82 -14.73
N PRO A 128 21.04 -16.35 -15.39
CA PRO A 128 21.20 -17.80 -15.55
C PRO A 128 21.28 -18.50 -14.19
N GLY A 129 20.53 -19.59 -14.02
CA GLY A 129 20.53 -20.40 -12.80
C GLY A 129 19.82 -19.79 -11.58
N ARG A 130 19.23 -18.60 -11.70
CA ARG A 130 18.51 -17.95 -10.58
C ARG A 130 17.24 -18.67 -10.19
N PHE A 131 16.57 -19.32 -11.14
CA PHE A 131 15.36 -20.11 -10.92
C PHE A 131 15.57 -21.54 -11.41
N PRO A 132 15.12 -22.55 -10.66
CA PRO A 132 15.36 -23.95 -11.01
C PRO A 132 14.46 -24.42 -12.15
N VAL A 133 13.28 -23.83 -12.32
CA VAL A 133 12.31 -24.17 -13.37
C VAL A 133 11.60 -22.94 -13.93
N ARG A 134 11.29 -22.97 -15.23
CA ARG A 134 10.67 -21.85 -15.97
C ARG A 134 9.34 -21.39 -15.37
N ARG A 135 8.53 -22.32 -14.83
CA ARG A 135 7.25 -21.98 -14.19
C ARG A 135 7.40 -21.09 -12.94
N GLU A 136 8.48 -21.29 -12.17
CA GLU A 136 8.73 -20.51 -10.95
C GLU A 136 9.21 -19.11 -11.32
N LEU A 137 10.05 -19.01 -12.35
CA LEU A 137 10.42 -17.72 -12.94
C LEU A 137 9.17 -16.97 -13.46
N ALA A 138 8.31 -17.63 -14.23
CA ALA A 138 7.08 -17.02 -14.75
C ALA A 138 6.16 -16.54 -13.60
N ALA A 139 5.99 -17.34 -12.55
CA ALA A 139 5.21 -16.96 -11.38
C ALA A 139 5.82 -15.76 -10.63
N HIS A 140 7.15 -15.74 -10.47
CA HIS A 140 7.88 -14.63 -9.86
C HIS A 140 7.67 -13.32 -10.63
N LEU A 141 7.88 -13.35 -11.95
CA LEU A 141 7.71 -12.19 -12.82
C LEU A 141 6.27 -11.71 -12.87
N ARG A 142 5.30 -12.61 -12.98
CA ARG A 142 3.87 -12.27 -12.91
C ARG A 142 3.52 -11.63 -11.57
N GLY A 143 4.01 -12.17 -10.46
CA GLY A 143 3.82 -11.59 -9.13
C GLY A 143 4.34 -10.15 -9.05
N ALA A 144 5.56 -9.91 -9.55
CA ALA A 144 6.14 -8.57 -9.60
C ALA A 144 5.34 -7.61 -10.50
N ALA A 145 4.92 -8.06 -11.69
CA ALA A 145 4.09 -7.28 -12.61
C ALA A 145 2.75 -6.89 -11.98
N ARG A 146 2.06 -7.83 -11.32
CA ARG A 146 0.81 -7.58 -10.61
C ARG A 146 0.98 -6.60 -9.45
N ARG A 147 2.03 -6.74 -8.64
CA ARG A 147 2.35 -5.76 -7.58
C ARG A 147 2.57 -4.35 -8.13
N ARG A 148 3.31 -4.23 -9.22
CA ARG A 148 3.52 -2.94 -9.91
C ARG A 148 2.21 -2.36 -10.43
N ALA A 149 1.39 -3.17 -11.10
CA ALA A 149 0.09 -2.76 -11.64
C ALA A 149 -0.85 -2.29 -10.52
N PHE A 150 -0.95 -3.05 -9.43
CA PHE A 150 -1.75 -2.68 -8.26
C PHE A 150 -1.30 -1.38 -7.64
N ARG A 151 0.02 -1.18 -7.46
CA ARG A 151 0.57 0.08 -6.94
C ARG A 151 0.18 1.27 -7.81
N MET A 152 0.30 1.16 -9.14
CA MET A 152 -0.09 2.22 -10.06
C MET A 152 -1.60 2.50 -10.02
N TRP A 153 -2.41 1.44 -9.99
CA TRP A 153 -3.85 1.54 -9.84
C TRP A 153 -4.23 2.26 -8.54
N LEU A 154 -3.62 1.88 -7.41
CA LEU A 154 -3.90 2.48 -6.12
C LEU A 154 -3.52 3.96 -6.06
N VAL A 155 -2.38 4.33 -6.63
CA VAL A 155 -1.97 5.74 -6.78
C VAL A 155 -2.99 6.51 -7.61
N SER A 156 -3.45 5.94 -8.74
CA SER A 156 -4.47 6.57 -9.59
C SER A 156 -5.80 6.77 -8.85
N ARG A 157 -6.29 5.75 -8.14
CA ARG A 157 -7.55 5.85 -7.37
C ARG A 157 -7.41 6.83 -6.22
N SER A 158 -6.29 6.84 -5.52
CA SER A 158 -6.05 7.83 -4.47
C SER A 158 -5.99 9.26 -5.03
N ALA A 159 -5.35 9.48 -6.18
CA ALA A 159 -5.29 10.80 -6.81
C ALA A 159 -6.66 11.32 -7.25
N GLU A 160 -7.57 10.42 -7.64
CA GLU A 160 -8.93 10.77 -8.06
C GLU A 160 -9.88 10.99 -6.88
N LEU A 161 -9.76 10.16 -5.83
CA LEU A 161 -10.77 10.09 -4.77
C LEU A 161 -10.39 10.84 -3.50
N VAL A 162 -9.10 11.05 -3.24
CA VAL A 162 -8.61 11.55 -1.95
C VAL A 162 -8.34 13.05 -2.01
N TRP A 163 -8.90 13.76 -1.05
CA TRP A 163 -8.53 15.13 -0.74
C TRP A 163 -8.02 15.19 0.70
N LEU A 164 -6.88 15.85 0.95
CA LEU A 164 -6.23 15.94 2.27
C LEU A 164 -6.30 17.36 2.82
N ALA A 165 -6.65 17.50 4.11
CA ALA A 165 -6.68 18.78 4.81
C ALA A 165 -5.27 19.37 4.98
N PRO A 166 -5.13 20.71 5.06
CA PRO A 166 -3.85 21.33 5.34
C PRO A 166 -3.21 20.74 6.60
N GLY A 167 -1.93 20.38 6.52
CA GLY A 167 -1.18 19.71 7.58
C GLY A 167 -1.21 18.18 7.53
N TYR A 168 -2.05 17.58 6.69
CA TYR A 168 -2.18 16.13 6.48
C TYR A 168 -1.63 15.67 5.12
N GLU A 169 -0.87 16.52 4.44
CA GLU A 169 -0.27 16.19 3.15
C GLU A 169 0.69 14.99 3.26
N HIS A 170 1.05 14.44 2.10
CA HIS A 170 1.95 13.30 2.01
C HIS A 170 3.29 13.60 2.72
N PRO A 171 3.86 12.66 3.51
CA PRO A 171 5.11 12.89 4.26
C PRO A 171 6.27 13.43 3.43
N GLY A 172 6.37 13.03 2.15
CA GLY A 172 7.39 13.48 1.21
C GLY A 172 7.08 14.76 0.42
N ASP A 173 6.02 15.52 0.75
CA ASP A 173 5.69 16.77 0.05
C ASP A 173 6.73 17.88 0.36
N PRO A 174 7.52 18.35 -0.63
CA PRO A 174 8.63 19.28 -0.39
C PRO A 174 8.19 20.64 0.16
N ARG A 175 6.89 20.97 0.11
CA ARG A 175 6.33 22.19 0.70
C ARG A 175 6.23 22.11 2.23
N GLN A 176 6.41 20.92 2.82
CA GLN A 176 6.28 20.72 4.26
C GLN A 176 7.49 21.29 5.01
N PRO A 177 7.28 22.05 6.11
CA PRO A 177 8.37 22.59 6.91
C PRO A 177 9.21 21.49 7.58
N ASP A 178 8.63 20.31 7.75
CA ASP A 178 9.29 19.14 8.34
C ASP A 178 10.08 18.29 7.33
N ASN A 179 10.02 18.61 6.03
CA ASN A 179 10.82 17.92 5.00
C ASN A 179 12.25 18.47 4.93
N THR A 180 12.95 18.36 6.06
CA THR A 180 14.38 18.62 6.12
C THR A 180 15.12 17.32 5.82
N HIS A 181 15.45 17.08 4.56
CA HIS A 181 16.40 16.04 4.20
C HIS A 181 17.80 16.51 4.65
N LYS A 182 18.27 16.03 5.81
CA LYS A 182 19.65 16.24 6.26
C LYS A 182 20.44 14.98 5.91
N HIS A 183 21.40 15.13 5.00
CA HIS A 183 22.38 14.09 4.64
C HIS A 183 23.44 13.95 5.73
#